data_AF-A0A372JF96-F1
#
_entry.id   AF-A0A372JF96-F1
#
_cell.length_a   1.000
_cell.length_b   1.000
_cell.length_c   1.000
_cell.angle_alpha   90.00
_cell.angle_beta   90.00
_cell.angle_gamma   90.00
#
_symmetry.space_group_name_H-M   'P 1'
#
loop_
_entity.id
_entity.type
_entity.pdbx_description
1 polymer ?
#
loop_
_entity_poly.entity_id
_entity_poly.type
_entity_poly.pdbx_seq_one_letter_code
_entity_poly.pdbx_strand_id
1 'polypeptide(L)'
;MGGLRCLDGSALAVVPVAARDRRGLAFEVTLELRRDGDLFGRVGERCGYFLGDLARRLAAARADDSPQALVWPDPDDRFPDPAGGRWISGPGTGSEPELFAFRYRDRGDLAGTGELRCSVRTSAAWVGPHRSPEGRWRLARRAVVEAWGAGGRGVRAVLTAGQLAEFLTDLLAEADRLGPTVGHN
;
A
#
# COMPACT_ATOMS: atom_id res chain seq x y z
N MET A 1 5.02 -15.58 -3.87
CA MET A 1 5.20 -14.23 -4.46
C MET A 1 3.82 -13.64 -4.69
N GLY A 2 3.37 -12.79 -3.76
CA GLY A 2 2.11 -12.06 -3.87
C GLY A 2 2.28 -10.85 -4.78
N GLY A 3 2.08 -11.04 -6.09
CA GLY A 3 1.99 -9.93 -7.04
C GLY A 3 0.62 -9.26 -6.98
N LEU A 4 0.57 -7.94 -7.12
CA LEU A 4 -0.67 -7.18 -7.23
C LEU A 4 -1.22 -7.31 -8.65
N ARG A 5 -2.49 -7.69 -8.79
CA ARG A 5 -3.18 -7.69 -10.09
C ARG A 5 -3.69 -6.28 -10.39
N CYS A 6 -3.21 -5.70 -11.48
CA CYS A 6 -3.59 -4.36 -11.91
C CYS A 6 -4.89 -4.36 -12.71
N LEU A 7 -5.58 -3.21 -12.74
CA LEU A 7 -6.83 -3.01 -13.47
C LEU A 7 -6.68 -3.15 -14.99
N ASP A 8 -5.47 -2.91 -15.52
CA ASP A 8 -5.16 -3.10 -16.93
C ASP A 8 -4.78 -4.54 -17.29
N GLY A 9 -4.90 -5.47 -16.34
CA GLY A 9 -4.62 -6.90 -16.52
C GLY A 9 -3.18 -7.32 -16.21
N SER A 10 -2.25 -6.38 -16.08
CA SER A 10 -0.85 -6.66 -15.74
C SER A 10 -0.67 -7.14 -14.29
N ALA A 11 0.46 -7.79 -14.03
CA ALA A 11 0.91 -8.12 -12.68
C ALA A 11 2.03 -7.17 -12.24
N LEU A 12 1.85 -6.51 -11.10
CA LEU A 12 2.87 -5.71 -10.44
C LEU A 12 3.44 -6.49 -9.25
N ALA A 13 4.70 -6.90 -9.34
CA ALA A 13 5.45 -7.41 -8.19
C ALA A 13 6.21 -6.27 -7.52
N VAL A 14 6.18 -6.26 -6.18
CA VAL A 14 6.97 -5.35 -5.34
C VAL A 14 7.97 -6.21 -4.59
N VAL A 15 9.24 -6.06 -4.94
CA VAL A 15 10.32 -6.94 -4.48
C VAL A 15 11.23 -6.16 -3.55
N PRO A 16 11.38 -6.57 -2.28
CA PRO A 16 12.33 -5.91 -1.38
C PRO A 16 13.76 -6.24 -1.82
N VAL A 17 14.63 -5.23 -1.80
CA VAL A 17 16.04 -5.36 -2.15
C VAL A 17 16.88 -4.69 -1.06
N ALA A 18 17.88 -5.40 -0.55
CA ALA A 18 18.80 -4.84 0.43
C ALA A 18 19.68 -3.77 -0.21
N ALA A 19 19.57 -2.53 0.26
CA ALA A 19 20.55 -1.49 -0.01
C ALA A 19 21.79 -1.75 0.84
N ARG A 20 22.94 -1.85 0.17
CA ARG A 20 24.22 -2.18 0.81
C ARG A 20 25.15 -0.97 0.78
N ASP A 21 25.87 -0.78 1.86
CA ASP A 21 26.91 0.23 1.94
C ASP A 21 28.16 -0.19 1.12
N ARG A 22 29.19 0.65 1.11
CA ARG A 22 30.46 0.36 0.41
C ARG A 22 31.20 -0.87 0.94
N ARG A 23 30.83 -1.36 2.13
CA ARG A 23 31.38 -2.56 2.78
C ARG A 23 30.51 -3.79 2.53
N GLY A 24 29.43 -3.65 1.77
CA GLY A 24 28.48 -4.71 1.46
C GLY A 24 27.48 -4.99 2.58
N LEU A 25 27.42 -4.18 3.65
CA LEU A 25 26.48 -4.35 4.75
C LEU A 25 25.12 -3.77 4.38
N ALA A 26 24.05 -4.55 4.60
CA ALA A 26 22.69 -4.09 4.39
C ALA A 26 22.33 -3.05 5.46
N PHE A 27 21.94 -1.85 5.03
CA PHE A 27 21.53 -0.78 5.94
C PHE A 27 20.06 -0.39 5.77
N GLU A 28 19.44 -0.76 4.64
CA GLU A 28 18.07 -0.39 4.32
C GLU A 28 17.44 -1.37 3.31
N VAL A 29 16.10 -1.36 3.22
CA VAL A 29 15.33 -2.06 2.18
C VAL A 29 14.76 -1.04 1.20
N THR A 30 15.15 -1.16 -0.06
CA THR A 30 14.49 -0.51 -1.20
C THR A 30 13.48 -1.48 -1.83
N LEU A 31 12.60 -0.98 -2.69
CA LEU A 31 11.66 -1.83 -3.42
C LEU A 31 11.94 -1.73 -4.92
N GLU A 32 12.16 -2.86 -5.56
CA GLU A 32 12.06 -3.00 -7.01
C GLU A 32 10.60 -3.25 -7.39
N LEU A 33 10.11 -2.44 -8.33
CA LEU A 33 8.81 -2.61 -8.94
C LEU A 33 9.01 -3.38 -10.24
N ARG A 34 8.31 -4.50 -10.42
CA ARG A 34 8.35 -5.30 -11.65
C ARG A 34 6.97 -5.43 -12.24
N ARG A 35 6.81 -5.07 -13.51
CA ARG A 35 5.56 -5.21 -14.26
C ARG A 35 5.71 -6.38 -15.22
N ASP A 36 4.88 -7.40 -15.07
CA ASP A 36 4.90 -8.62 -15.91
C ASP A 36 6.29 -9.29 -16.00
N GLY A 37 7.11 -9.10 -14.95
CA GLY A 37 8.49 -9.62 -14.84
C GLY A 37 9.59 -8.59 -15.10
N ASP A 38 9.30 -7.55 -15.89
CA ASP A 38 10.25 -6.52 -16.30
C ASP A 38 10.42 -5.44 -15.24
N LEU A 39 11.63 -4.89 -15.11
CA LEU A 39 11.90 -3.78 -14.20
C LEU A 39 11.07 -2.56 -14.61
N PHE A 40 10.17 -2.17 -13.72
CA PHE A 40 9.26 -1.04 -13.91
C PHE A 40 9.77 0.22 -13.22
N GLY A 41 10.39 0.08 -12.05
CA GLY A 41 10.98 1.20 -11.30
C GLY A 41 11.62 0.76 -10.00
N ARG A 42 12.22 1.71 -9.28
CA ARG A 42 12.77 1.51 -7.94
C ARG A 42 12.26 2.58 -7.00
N VAL A 43 12.02 2.27 -5.74
CA VAL A 43 11.66 3.26 -4.71
C VAL A 43 12.47 3.02 -3.43
N GLY A 44 12.91 4.10 -2.78
CA GLY A 44 13.88 4.00 -1.69
C GLY A 44 13.85 5.17 -0.74
N GLU A 45 13.18 4.98 0.41
CA GLU A 45 13.57 5.48 1.72
C GLU A 45 12.65 4.84 2.79
N ARG A 46 13.25 4.20 3.79
CA ARG A 46 12.69 3.59 5.01
C ARG A 46 11.46 2.73 4.77
N CYS A 47 11.33 2.17 3.57
CA CYS A 47 10.16 1.42 3.14
C CYS A 47 9.85 0.30 4.13
N GLY A 48 10.87 -0.46 4.56
CA GLY A 48 10.69 -1.52 5.56
C GLY A 48 10.06 -1.04 6.88
N TYR A 49 10.56 0.05 7.45
CA TYR A 49 9.98 0.63 8.67
C TYR A 49 8.54 1.09 8.47
N PHE A 50 8.28 1.86 7.39
CA PHE A 50 6.94 2.38 7.10
C PHE A 50 5.93 1.27 6.78
N LEU A 51 6.36 0.24 6.05
CA LEU A 51 5.54 -0.94 5.73
C LEU A 51 5.24 -1.74 6.98
N GLY A 52 6.22 -1.94 7.88
CA GLY A 52 6.04 -2.65 9.15
C GLY A 52 5.08 -1.91 10.08
N ASP A 53 5.26 -0.59 10.22
CA ASP A 53 4.36 0.26 10.99
C ASP A 53 2.93 0.27 10.41
N LEU A 54 2.79 0.35 9.07
CA LEU A 54 1.49 0.28 8.42
C LEU A 54 0.84 -1.10 8.63
N ALA A 55 1.57 -2.20 8.50
CA ALA A 55 1.04 -3.54 8.71
C ALA A 55 0.46 -3.68 10.13
N ARG A 56 1.18 -3.18 11.14
CA ARG A 56 0.72 -3.13 12.53
C ARG A 56 -0.53 -2.27 12.70
N ARG A 57 -0.56 -1.07 12.13
CA ARG A 57 -1.74 -0.17 12.19
C ARG A 57 -2.95 -0.77 11.47
N LEU A 58 -2.73 -1.44 10.34
CA LEU A 58 -3.79 -2.10 9.58
C LEU A 58 -4.35 -3.31 10.34
N ALA A 59 -3.50 -4.12 10.97
CA ALA A 59 -3.93 -5.20 11.83
C ALA A 59 -4.79 -4.68 13.00
N ALA A 60 -4.35 -3.60 13.66
CA ALA A 60 -5.12 -2.96 14.73
C ALA A 60 -6.46 -2.39 14.23
N ALA A 61 -6.50 -1.78 13.04
CA ALA A 61 -7.74 -1.30 12.45
C ALA A 61 -8.73 -2.44 12.14
N ARG A 62 -8.22 -3.60 11.70
CA ARG A 62 -9.04 -4.75 11.32
C ARG A 62 -9.59 -5.54 12.50
N ALA A 63 -9.01 -5.41 13.69
CA ALA A 63 -9.48 -6.08 14.90
C ALA A 63 -10.95 -5.75 15.22
N ASP A 64 -11.67 -6.69 15.83
CA ASP A 64 -13.12 -6.55 16.10
C ASP A 64 -13.45 -5.57 17.21
N ASP A 65 -12.49 -5.30 18.10
CA ASP A 65 -12.57 -4.31 19.18
C ASP A 65 -12.04 -2.93 18.77
N SER A 66 -11.69 -2.75 17.48
CA SER A 66 -11.13 -1.49 17.01
C SER A 66 -12.19 -0.39 16.89
N PRO A 67 -11.80 0.90 16.98
CA PRO A 67 -12.71 2.00 16.65
C PRO A 67 -13.27 1.92 15.22
N GLN A 68 -12.53 1.30 14.29
CA GLN A 68 -12.99 1.14 12.91
C GLN A 68 -14.11 0.11 12.79
N ALA A 69 -14.16 -0.92 13.65
CA ALA A 69 -15.23 -1.91 13.63
C ALA A 69 -16.62 -1.31 13.94
N LEU A 70 -16.68 -0.21 14.70
CA LEU A 70 -17.92 0.52 14.98
C LEU A 70 -18.49 1.22 13.74
N VAL A 71 -17.63 1.62 12.80
CA VAL A 71 -18.00 2.40 11.61
C VAL A 71 -18.07 1.51 10.36
N TRP A 72 -17.19 0.52 10.28
CA TRP A 72 -17.00 -0.39 9.16
C TRP A 72 -17.21 -1.84 9.64
N PRO A 73 -18.44 -2.37 9.56
CA PRO A 73 -18.76 -3.71 10.05
C PRO A 73 -17.96 -4.80 9.35
N ASP A 74 -17.65 -4.61 8.07
CA ASP A 74 -16.85 -5.54 7.28
C ASP A 74 -15.35 -5.33 7.54
N PRO A 75 -14.59 -6.33 8.02
CA PRO A 75 -13.15 -6.21 8.24
C PRO A 75 -12.36 -5.86 6.97
N ASP A 76 -12.90 -6.11 5.78
CA ASP A 76 -12.28 -5.74 4.51
C ASP A 76 -12.39 -4.25 4.15
N ASP A 77 -13.19 -3.49 4.90
CA ASP A 77 -13.32 -2.03 4.78
C ASP A 77 -12.61 -1.28 5.93
N ARG A 78 -12.02 -2.00 6.90
CA ARG A 78 -11.36 -1.41 8.06
C ARG A 78 -9.92 -1.02 7.75
N PHE A 79 -9.67 0.26 7.47
CA PHE A 79 -8.34 0.83 7.26
C PHE A 79 -7.95 1.77 8.40
N PRO A 80 -6.66 1.90 8.74
CA PRO A 80 -6.21 2.83 9.76
C PRO A 80 -6.49 4.27 9.32
N ASP A 81 -6.79 5.12 10.30
CA ASP A 81 -6.83 6.56 10.07
C ASP A 81 -5.40 7.10 9.84
N PRO A 82 -5.24 8.18 9.06
CA PRO A 82 -3.94 8.83 8.89
C PRO A 82 -3.40 9.27 10.26
N ALA A 83 -2.10 9.09 10.48
CA ALA A 83 -1.45 9.47 11.73
C ALA A 83 -1.62 10.99 11.95
N GLY A 84 -2.41 11.39 12.95
CA GLY A 84 -2.65 12.80 13.24
C GLY A 84 -4.09 13.20 13.56
N GLY A 85 -5.05 12.27 13.63
CA GLY A 85 -6.28 12.41 14.42
C GLY A 85 -6.93 13.80 14.41
N ARG A 86 -7.18 14.38 13.24
CA ARG A 86 -8.00 15.60 13.13
C ARG A 86 -8.64 15.67 11.75
N TRP A 87 -9.83 15.10 11.65
CA TRP A 87 -10.78 15.49 10.61
C TRP A 87 -11.21 16.94 10.88
N ILE A 88 -10.41 17.93 10.46
CA ILE A 88 -11.01 19.25 10.18
C ILE A 88 -11.46 19.18 8.75
N SER A 89 -12.63 18.61 8.51
CA SER A 89 -13.35 18.74 7.24
C SER A 89 -14.76 18.23 7.41
N GLY A 90 -15.73 19.13 7.30
CA GLY A 90 -17.12 18.76 7.08
C GLY A 90 -17.28 17.95 5.78
N PRO A 91 -18.52 17.52 5.47
CA PRO A 91 -18.78 16.73 4.27
C PRO A 91 -18.44 17.55 3.02
N GLY A 92 -17.23 17.37 2.46
CA GLY A 92 -16.81 18.10 1.25
C GLY A 92 -15.31 18.37 1.05
N THR A 93 -14.42 18.13 2.03
CA THR A 93 -12.98 18.44 1.88
C THR A 93 -12.08 17.28 2.37
N GLY A 94 -12.17 16.05 1.90
CA GLY A 94 -12.03 15.66 0.50
C GLY A 94 -10.62 15.13 0.14
N SER A 95 -9.63 15.07 1.06
CA SER A 95 -8.44 14.26 0.80
C SER A 95 -8.63 12.85 1.34
N GLU A 96 -8.54 11.89 0.44
CA GLU A 96 -8.54 10.49 0.83
C GLU A 96 -7.23 10.13 1.54
N PRO A 97 -7.27 9.32 2.60
CA PRO A 97 -6.10 9.07 3.40
C PRO A 97 -5.05 8.29 2.60
N GLU A 98 -3.84 8.84 2.55
CA GLU A 98 -2.65 8.19 2.02
C GLU A 98 -2.03 7.30 3.10
N LEU A 99 -1.84 6.02 2.79
CA LEU A 99 -1.22 5.05 3.70
C LEU A 99 0.31 5.11 3.60
N PHE A 100 0.83 5.30 2.39
CA PHE A 100 2.24 5.57 2.10
C PHE A 100 2.42 6.15 0.70
N ALA A 101 3.53 6.84 0.50
CA ALA A 101 4.05 7.23 -0.82
C ALA A 101 5.59 7.12 -0.80
N PHE A 102 6.12 6.23 -1.63
CA PHE A 102 7.55 6.02 -1.82
C PHE A 102 7.96 6.51 -3.21
N ARG A 103 9.10 7.19 -3.30
CA ARG A 103 9.67 7.68 -4.56
C ARG A 103 11.12 7.22 -4.70
N TYR A 104 11.61 7.18 -5.92
CA TYR A 104 13.03 7.03 -6.19
C TYR A 104 13.81 8.26 -5.71
N ARG A 105 14.97 8.03 -5.09
CA ARG A 105 15.97 9.08 -4.85
C ARG A 105 17.34 8.59 -5.28
N ASP A 106 17.96 9.35 -6.18
CA ASP A 106 19.41 9.50 -6.21
C ASP A 106 19.73 11.01 -6.15
N ARG A 107 20.87 11.37 -5.57
CA ARG A 107 21.27 12.75 -5.27
C ARG A 107 21.49 13.61 -6.54
N GLY A 108 21.46 13.01 -7.72
CA GLY A 108 21.64 13.65 -9.02
C GLY A 108 20.64 13.28 -10.11
N ASP A 109 19.58 12.52 -9.84
CA ASP A 109 18.66 12.04 -10.88
C ASP A 109 17.41 12.91 -11.07
N LEU A 110 17.00 13.02 -12.33
CA LEU A 110 15.79 13.70 -12.80
C LEU A 110 14.51 12.99 -12.29
N ALA A 111 13.44 13.77 -12.13
CA ALA A 111 12.11 13.24 -11.80
C ALA A 111 11.67 12.19 -12.85
N GLY A 112 11.44 10.93 -12.44
CA GLY A 112 10.86 9.91 -13.33
C GLY A 112 11.16 8.43 -13.02
N THR A 113 12.02 8.12 -12.05
CA THR A 113 12.64 6.79 -11.89
C THR A 113 11.87 5.76 -11.03
N GLY A 114 10.70 6.13 -10.50
CA GLY A 114 9.83 5.22 -9.75
C GLY A 114 9.00 5.92 -8.68
N GLU A 115 7.70 5.65 -8.64
CA GLU A 115 6.81 6.02 -7.53
C GLU A 115 5.90 4.85 -7.20
N LEU A 116 5.66 4.63 -5.91
CA LEU A 116 4.70 3.66 -5.39
C LEU A 116 3.88 4.35 -4.29
N ARG A 117 2.57 4.47 -4.50
CA ARG A 117 1.65 5.12 -3.56
C ARG A 117 0.52 4.18 -3.20
N CYS A 118 0.03 4.27 -1.97
CA CYS A 118 -1.22 3.65 -1.56
C CYS A 118 -2.13 4.67 -0.89
N SER A 119 -3.37 4.78 -1.38
CA SER A 119 -4.42 5.64 -0.84
C SER A 119 -5.69 4.84 -0.54
N VAL A 120 -6.56 5.30 0.36
CA VAL A 120 -7.83 4.63 0.65
C VAL A 120 -8.98 5.41 0.03
N ARG A 121 -9.67 4.79 -0.92
CA ARG A 121 -10.85 5.35 -1.57
C ARG A 121 -12.11 4.81 -0.92
N THR A 122 -13.07 5.68 -0.64
CA THR A 122 -14.42 5.30 -0.19
C THR A 122 -15.39 5.45 -1.34
N SER A 123 -16.15 4.41 -1.66
CA SER A 123 -17.16 4.44 -2.71
C SER A 123 -18.46 3.79 -2.27
N ALA A 124 -19.59 4.19 -2.86
CA ALA A 124 -20.85 3.48 -2.72
C ALA A 124 -20.86 2.29 -3.67
N ALA A 125 -21.09 1.10 -3.12
CA ALA A 125 -21.23 -0.15 -3.86
C ALA A 125 -22.62 -0.74 -3.62
N TRP A 126 -23.22 -1.27 -4.69
CA TRP A 126 -24.43 -2.05 -4.58
C TRP A 126 -24.08 -3.46 -4.12
N VAL A 127 -24.63 -3.89 -2.98
CA VAL A 127 -24.46 -5.24 -2.45
C VAL A 127 -25.76 -6.00 -2.64
N GLY A 128 -25.70 -7.05 -3.45
CA GLY A 128 -26.83 -7.91 -3.81
C GLY A 128 -26.92 -8.12 -5.33
N PRO A 129 -27.79 -9.03 -5.80
CA PRO A 129 -28.00 -9.24 -7.23
C PRO A 129 -28.42 -7.92 -7.89
N HIS A 130 -27.91 -7.68 -9.10
CA HIS A 130 -28.22 -6.47 -9.84
C HIS A 130 -29.73 -6.39 -10.10
N ARG A 131 -30.38 -5.29 -9.70
CA ARG A 131 -31.84 -5.07 -9.76
C ARG A 131 -32.70 -5.95 -8.84
N SER A 132 -32.12 -6.59 -7.83
CA SER A 132 -32.93 -7.20 -6.76
C SER A 132 -33.44 -6.12 -5.80
N PRO A 133 -34.72 -6.15 -5.38
CA PRO A 133 -35.23 -5.27 -4.33
C PRO A 133 -34.58 -5.54 -2.96
N GLU A 134 -33.89 -6.68 -2.80
CA GLU A 134 -33.15 -7.04 -1.58
C GLU A 134 -31.72 -6.47 -1.55
N GLY A 135 -31.25 -5.92 -2.68
CA GLY A 135 -29.95 -5.28 -2.72
C GLY A 135 -29.95 -3.96 -1.95
N ARG A 136 -28.79 -3.59 -1.41
CA ARG A 136 -28.64 -2.33 -0.69
C ARG A 136 -27.35 -1.62 -1.09
N TRP A 137 -27.39 -0.30 -1.07
CA TRP A 137 -26.19 0.50 -1.12
C TRP A 137 -25.42 0.37 0.18
N ARG A 138 -24.12 0.12 0.06
CA ARG A 138 -23.17 0.12 1.18
C ARG A 138 -21.96 0.96 0.79
N LEU A 139 -21.40 1.68 1.73
CA LEU A 139 -20.08 2.27 1.56
C LEU A 139 -19.03 1.16 1.67
N ALA A 140 -18.07 1.14 0.76
CA ALA A 140 -16.93 0.25 0.78
C ALA A 140 -15.65 1.08 0.75
N ARG A 141 -14.59 0.59 1.40
CA ARG A 141 -13.27 1.22 1.38
C ARG A 141 -12.30 0.31 0.66
N ARG A 142 -11.47 0.86 -0.22
CA ARG A 142 -10.46 0.10 -0.95
C ARG A 142 -9.12 0.82 -0.92
N ALA A 143 -8.06 0.06 -0.67
CA ALA A 143 -6.71 0.53 -0.90
C ALA A 143 -6.44 0.54 -2.40
N VAL A 144 -6.04 1.69 -2.91
CA VAL A 144 -5.65 1.89 -4.29
C VAL A 144 -4.14 2.07 -4.30
N VAL A 145 -3.46 1.03 -4.77
CA VAL A 145 -2.01 1.00 -4.96
C VAL A 145 -1.71 1.43 -6.38
N GLU A 146 -0.94 2.49 -6.52
CA GLU A 146 -0.52 3.03 -7.80
C GLU A 146 1.00 2.99 -7.89
N ALA A 147 1.50 2.59 -9.05
CA ALA A 147 2.92 2.58 -9.33
C ALA A 147 3.20 3.30 -10.65
N TRP A 148 4.23 4.12 -10.69
CA TRP A 148 4.73 4.78 -11.89
C TRP A 148 6.17 4.39 -12.12
N GLY A 149 6.46 3.94 -13.35
CA GLY A 149 7.81 3.62 -13.81
C GLY A 149 8.39 4.70 -14.72
N ALA A 150 9.60 4.46 -15.21
CA ALA A 150 10.33 5.39 -16.08
C ALA A 150 9.61 5.72 -17.40
N GLY A 151 8.73 4.84 -17.87
CA GLY A 151 7.96 5.03 -19.11
C GLY A 151 6.75 5.97 -18.99
N GLY A 152 6.50 6.60 -17.84
CA GLY A 152 5.39 7.56 -17.63
C GLY A 152 3.98 6.96 -17.56
N ARG A 153 3.78 5.70 -17.96
CA ARG A 153 2.51 4.98 -17.81
C ARG A 153 2.46 4.27 -16.45
N GLY A 154 1.60 4.76 -15.55
CA GLY A 154 1.35 4.11 -14.26
C GLY A 154 0.44 2.88 -14.36
N VAL A 155 0.49 2.02 -13.35
CA VAL A 155 -0.42 0.91 -13.13
C VAL A 155 -1.14 1.08 -11.78
N ARG A 156 -2.32 0.47 -11.67
CA ARG A 156 -3.18 0.57 -10.48
C ARG A 156 -3.71 -0.79 -10.08
N ALA A 157 -3.60 -1.15 -8.80
CA ALA A 157 -4.28 -2.27 -8.17
C ALA A 157 -5.25 -1.76 -7.09
N VAL A 158 -6.34 -2.50 -6.88
CA VAL A 158 -7.38 -2.17 -5.89
C VAL A 158 -7.55 -3.35 -4.95
N LEU A 159 -7.41 -3.10 -3.65
CA LEU A 159 -7.32 -4.11 -2.61
C LEU A 159 -8.34 -3.85 -1.51
N THR A 160 -8.88 -4.91 -0.91
CA THR A 160 -9.52 -4.82 0.41
C THR A 160 -8.46 -4.62 1.50
N ALA A 161 -8.90 -4.31 2.72
CA ALA A 161 -8.01 -4.27 3.88
C ALA A 161 -7.37 -5.64 4.15
N GLY A 162 -8.09 -6.74 3.93
CA GLY A 162 -7.55 -8.10 3.98
C GLY A 162 -6.44 -8.35 2.99
N GLN A 163 -6.69 -8.06 1.71
CA GLN A 163 -5.71 -8.25 0.64
C GLN A 163 -4.46 -7.37 0.84
N LEU A 164 -4.62 -6.13 1.31
CA LEU A 164 -3.49 -5.27 1.64
C LEU A 164 -2.68 -5.84 2.81
N ALA A 165 -3.32 -6.39 3.84
CA ALA A 165 -2.62 -6.99 4.97
C ALA A 165 -1.83 -8.25 4.57
N GLU A 166 -2.39 -9.10 3.72
CA GLU A 166 -1.69 -10.26 3.15
C GLU A 166 -0.48 -9.82 2.33
N PHE A 167 -0.65 -8.84 1.44
CA PHE A 167 0.44 -8.26 0.66
C PHE A 167 1.57 -7.72 1.55
N LEU A 168 1.24 -6.95 2.60
CA LEU A 168 2.22 -6.40 3.53
C LEU A 168 2.94 -7.50 4.32
N THR A 169 2.22 -8.54 4.74
CA THR A 169 2.78 -9.68 5.47
C THR A 169 3.80 -10.43 4.60
N ASP A 170 3.44 -10.74 3.35
CA ASP A 170 4.32 -11.40 2.40
C ASP A 170 5.57 -10.55 2.10
N LEU A 171 5.38 -9.24 1.87
CA LEU A 171 6.46 -8.31 1.55
C LEU A 171 7.45 -8.17 2.72
N LEU A 172 6.95 -8.06 3.95
CA LEU A 172 7.79 -7.98 5.16
C LEU A 172 8.53 -9.29 5.42
N ALA A 173 7.85 -10.43 5.27
CA ALA A 173 8.50 -11.74 5.40
C ALA A 173 9.62 -11.94 4.36
N GLU A 174 9.46 -11.40 3.14
CA GLU A 174 10.52 -11.40 2.15
C GLU A 174 11.66 -10.45 2.50
N ALA A 175 11.35 -9.27 3.02
CA ALA A 175 12.35 -8.30 3.48
C ALA A 175 13.21 -8.87 4.64
N ASP A 176 12.59 -9.56 5.60
CA ASP A 176 13.29 -10.17 6.74
C ASP A 176 14.30 -11.25 6.30
N ARG A 177 14.02 -11.98 5.21
CA ARG A 177 14.95 -12.96 4.62
C ARG A 177 16.22 -12.33 4.04
N LEU A 178 16.24 -11.03 3.78
CA LEU A 178 17.40 -10.31 3.23
C LEU A 178 18.46 -9.98 4.30
N GLY A 179 18.17 -10.27 5.58
CA GLY A 179 19.07 -10.10 6.72
C GLY A 179 18.73 -8.87 7.57
N PRO A 180 19.29 -8.77 8.79
CA PRO A 180 18.96 -7.69 9.72
C PRO A 180 19.38 -6.35 9.14
N THR A 181 18.41 -5.46 8.94
CA THR A 181 18.65 -4.02 8.81
C THR A 181 19.19 -3.53 10.15
N VAL A 182 20.51 -3.39 10.25
CA VAL A 182 21.13 -2.81 11.45
C VAL A 182 20.77 -1.32 11.47
N GLY A 183 19.67 -1.00 12.15
CA GLY A 183 19.15 0.36 12.28
C GLY A 183 18.33 0.52 13.54
N HIS A 184 18.87 0.07 14.68
CA HIS A 184 18.43 0.57 15.99
C HIS A 184 19.23 1.85 16.28
N ASN A 185 18.55 2.99 16.21
CA ASN A 185 18.81 4.14 17.09
C ASN A 185 17.57 5.04 17.14
#